data_AF-A0A815FUV1-F1
#
_entry.id   AF-A0A815FUV1-F1
#
_cell.length_a   1.000
_cell.length_b   1.000
_cell.length_c   1.000
_cell.angle_alpha   90.00
_cell.angle_beta   90.00
_cell.angle_gamma   90.00
#
_symmetry.space_group_name_H-M   'P 1'
#
loop_
_entity.id
_entity.type
_entity.pdbx_description
1 polymer ?
#
loop_
_entity_poly.entity_id
_entity_poly.type
_entity_poly.pdbx_seq_one_letter_code
_entity_poly.pdbx_strand_id
1 'polypeptide(L)'
;REVQLTITDDNDPQLSTLTNRIREEIGGTGWHRMGKLMLQVGHFDQAEELYQELLKNASTDSERALIYHQLGYLKIDQGKYPEAVKFYEESLEIKRKTLPEDDASLATSYNNIGGVYDRMGEYSKALEF
;
A
#
# COMPACT_ATOMS: atom_id res chain seq x y z
N ARG A 1 -4.19 -8.97 -32.48
CA ARG A 1 -3.02 -9.67 -31.88
C ARG A 1 -3.09 -9.34 -30.40
N GLU A 2 -3.62 -10.24 -29.59
CA GLU A 2 -3.70 -10.05 -28.14
C GLU A 2 -2.28 -9.97 -27.59
N VAL A 3 -2.00 -8.94 -26.80
CA VAL A 3 -0.75 -8.82 -26.06
C VAL A 3 -0.92 -9.69 -24.83
N GLN A 4 -0.41 -10.92 -24.90
CA GLN A 4 -0.21 -11.72 -23.69
C GLN A 4 0.91 -11.08 -22.89
N LEU A 5 0.55 -10.43 -21.78
CA LEU A 5 1.49 -10.00 -20.76
C LEU A 5 1.88 -11.23 -19.93
N THR A 6 2.84 -11.99 -20.41
CA THR A 6 3.51 -13.02 -19.62
C THR A 6 4.49 -12.30 -18.70
N ILE A 7 4.04 -11.92 -17.50
CA ILE A 7 4.93 -11.41 -16.46
C ILE A 7 5.58 -12.64 -15.84
N THR A 8 6.78 -12.96 -16.34
CA THR A 8 7.56 -14.13 -15.95
C THR A 8 7.97 -14.03 -14.48
N ASP A 9 7.78 -15.13 -13.74
CA ASP A 9 8.53 -15.42 -12.52
C ASP A 9 10.03 -15.21 -12.78
N ASP A 10 10.68 -14.38 -11.95
CA ASP A 10 12.10 -14.41 -11.57
C ASP A 10 12.64 -13.00 -11.35
N ASN A 11 12.73 -12.56 -10.08
CA ASN A 11 13.73 -11.62 -9.52
C ASN A 11 14.34 -10.58 -10.51
N ASP A 12 13.52 -9.79 -11.19
CA ASP A 12 13.96 -9.10 -12.41
C ASP A 12 14.39 -7.63 -12.16
N PRO A 13 15.63 -7.23 -12.51
CA PRO A 13 16.05 -5.83 -12.70
C PRO A 13 15.09 -4.98 -13.56
N GLN A 14 14.24 -5.63 -14.35
CA GLN A 14 13.15 -4.99 -15.10
C GLN A 14 12.06 -4.41 -14.21
N LEU A 15 11.78 -4.93 -13.00
CA LEU A 15 10.72 -4.37 -12.15
C LEU A 15 11.11 -2.99 -11.62
N SER A 16 12.36 -2.81 -11.19
CA SER A 16 12.89 -1.49 -10.79
C SER A 16 12.92 -0.51 -11.96
N THR A 17 13.36 -0.99 -13.14
CA THR A 17 13.37 -0.20 -14.38
C THR A 17 11.96 0.18 -14.82
N LEU A 18 11.01 -0.74 -14.74
CA LEU A 18 9.59 -0.53 -15.06
C LEU A 18 8.95 0.41 -14.05
N THR A 19 9.27 0.28 -12.76
CA THR A 19 8.79 1.16 -11.69
C THR A 19 9.28 2.60 -11.90
N ASN A 20 10.56 2.77 -12.26
CA ASN A 20 11.13 4.08 -12.58
C ASN A 20 10.53 4.66 -13.85
N ARG A 21 10.36 3.85 -14.92
CA ARG A 21 9.69 4.29 -16.15
C ARG A 21 8.23 4.67 -15.92
N ILE A 22 7.48 3.89 -15.13
CA ILE A 22 6.09 4.21 -14.75
C ILE A 22 6.05 5.51 -13.95
N ARG A 23 6.99 5.72 -13.02
CA ARG A 23 7.09 6.96 -12.26
C ARG A 23 7.30 8.17 -13.18
N GLU A 24 8.17 8.03 -14.17
CA GLU A 24 8.48 9.07 -15.16
C GLU A 24 7.33 9.29 -16.17
N GLU A 25 6.68 8.23 -16.64
CA GLU A 25 5.70 8.27 -17.73
C GLU A 25 4.27 8.63 -17.27
N ILE A 26 3.85 8.23 -16.06
CA ILE A 26 2.45 8.37 -15.58
C ILE A 26 2.30 9.12 -14.24
N GLY A 27 3.40 9.57 -13.63
CA GLY A 27 3.39 10.36 -12.40
C GLY A 27 2.86 9.59 -11.18
N GLY A 28 2.70 10.30 -10.05
CA GLY A 28 2.37 9.72 -8.74
C GLY A 28 1.04 8.94 -8.65
N THR A 29 0.18 8.98 -9.68
CA THR A 29 -1.09 8.26 -9.70
C THR A 29 -1.07 6.97 -10.54
N GLY A 30 -0.08 6.79 -11.40
CA GLY A 30 0.03 5.65 -12.31
C GLY A 30 0.36 4.34 -11.59
N TRP A 31 1.36 4.36 -10.72
CA TRP A 31 1.78 3.18 -9.95
C TRP A 31 0.69 2.73 -8.96
N HIS A 32 -0.05 3.66 -8.37
CA HIS A 32 -1.16 3.36 -7.46
C HIS A 32 -2.26 2.57 -8.16
N ARG A 33 -2.57 2.94 -9.41
CA ARG A 33 -3.52 2.18 -10.24
C ARG A 33 -2.98 0.80 -10.58
N MET A 34 -1.70 0.70 -10.94
CA MET A 34 -1.06 -0.58 -11.26
C MET A 34 -1.10 -1.54 -10.07
N GLY A 35 -0.66 -1.09 -8.89
CA GLY A 35 -0.69 -1.90 -7.68
C GLY A 35 -2.12 -2.34 -7.32
N LYS A 36 -3.11 -1.44 -7.41
CA LYS A 36 -4.52 -1.84 -7.22
C LYS A 36 -5.02 -2.84 -8.26
N LEU A 37 -4.62 -2.71 -9.52
CA LEU A 37 -4.99 -3.69 -10.55
C LEU A 37 -4.37 -5.06 -10.23
N MET A 38 -3.09 -5.11 -9.84
CA MET A 38 -2.42 -6.33 -9.40
C MET A 38 -3.15 -7.02 -8.24
N LEU A 39 -3.60 -6.24 -7.24
CA LEU A 39 -4.46 -6.76 -6.15
C LEU A 39 -5.77 -7.36 -6.68
N GLN A 40 -6.45 -6.65 -7.59
CA GLN A 40 -7.74 -7.09 -8.15
C GLN A 40 -7.64 -8.38 -8.96
N VAL A 41 -6.52 -8.62 -9.64
CA VAL A 41 -6.30 -9.85 -10.43
C VAL A 41 -5.59 -10.95 -9.63
N GLY A 42 -5.34 -10.73 -8.33
CA GLY A 42 -4.77 -11.73 -7.42
C GLY A 42 -3.24 -11.87 -7.47
N HIS A 43 -2.53 -10.94 -8.12
CA HIS A 43 -1.06 -10.92 -8.16
C HIS A 43 -0.49 -10.22 -6.91
N PHE A 44 -0.73 -10.81 -5.74
CA PHE A 44 -0.37 -10.22 -4.46
C PHE A 44 1.14 -10.06 -4.25
N ASP A 45 1.94 -11.03 -4.66
CA ASP A 45 3.39 -10.99 -4.48
C ASP A 45 4.04 -9.89 -5.34
N GLN A 46 3.59 -9.74 -6.59
CA GLN A 46 4.05 -8.67 -7.48
C GLN A 46 3.63 -7.28 -6.97
N ALA A 47 2.42 -7.16 -6.42
CA ALA A 47 1.99 -5.92 -5.78
C ALA A 47 2.87 -5.60 -4.56
N GLU A 48 3.23 -6.61 -3.78
CA GLU A 48 4.12 -6.45 -2.63
C GLU A 48 5.50 -5.94 -3.04
N GLU A 49 6.13 -6.61 -4.01
CA GLU A 49 7.45 -6.23 -4.54
C GLU A 49 7.44 -4.80 -5.07
N LEU A 50 6.42 -4.43 -5.85
CA LEU A 50 6.25 -3.07 -6.36
C LEU A 50 6.17 -2.05 -5.22
N TYR A 51 5.33 -2.27 -4.22
CA TYR A 51 5.19 -1.33 -3.10
C TYR A 51 6.45 -1.25 -2.24
N GLN A 52 7.16 -2.36 -2.02
CA GLN A 52 8.44 -2.35 -1.31
C GLN A 52 9.51 -1.57 -2.08
N GLU A 53 9.58 -1.73 -3.40
CA GLU A 53 10.53 -0.98 -4.22
C GLU A 53 10.18 0.51 -4.28
N LEU A 54 8.89 0.85 -4.35
CA LEU A 54 8.43 2.23 -4.24
C LEU A 54 8.79 2.85 -2.90
N LEU A 55 8.65 2.09 -1.81
CA LEU A 55 8.95 2.57 -0.45
C LEU A 55 10.43 2.93 -0.30
N LYS A 56 11.35 2.10 -0.81
CA LYS A 56 12.79 2.38 -0.82
C LYS A 56 13.14 3.67 -1.58
N ASN A 57 12.40 3.94 -2.65
CA ASN A 57 12.64 5.05 -3.57
C ASN A 57 11.71 6.25 -3.32
N ALA A 58 10.95 6.25 -2.22
CA ALA A 58 10.01 7.32 -1.89
C ALA A 58 10.78 8.58 -1.48
N SER A 59 10.49 9.70 -2.15
CA SER A 59 11.21 10.96 -1.95
C SER A 59 10.50 11.89 -0.96
N THR A 60 9.22 11.63 -0.70
CA THR A 60 8.39 12.46 0.19
C THR A 60 7.68 11.62 1.26
N ASP A 61 7.37 12.27 2.38
CA ASP A 61 6.56 11.67 3.44
C ASP A 61 5.15 11.31 2.95
N SER A 62 4.55 12.14 2.10
CA SER A 62 3.25 11.87 1.50
C SER A 62 3.26 10.57 0.68
N GLU A 63 4.29 10.36 -0.14
CA GLU A 63 4.45 9.11 -0.90
C GLU A 63 4.64 7.90 0.03
N ARG A 64 5.51 8.00 1.04
CA ARG A 64 5.69 6.93 2.02
C ARG A 64 4.39 6.55 2.72
N ALA A 65 3.63 7.54 3.19
CA ALA A 65 2.35 7.32 3.85
C ALA A 65 1.35 6.60 2.94
N LEU A 66 1.29 6.95 1.66
CA LEU A 66 0.44 6.28 0.68
C LEU A 66 0.88 4.85 0.41
N ILE A 67 2.19 4.60 0.27
CA ILE A 67 2.73 3.26 0.01
C ILE A 67 2.48 2.33 1.21
N TYR A 68 2.73 2.81 2.43
CA TYR A 68 2.40 2.07 3.64
C TYR A 68 0.92 1.72 3.73
N HIS A 69 0.04 2.67 3.40
CA HIS A 69 -1.39 2.42 3.35
C HIS A 69 -1.75 1.29 2.37
N GLN A 70 -1.10 1.23 1.20
CA GLN A 70 -1.34 0.16 0.24
C GLN A 70 -0.80 -1.20 0.67
N LEU A 71 0.37 -1.23 1.32
CA LEU A 71 0.87 -2.45 1.95
C LEU A 71 -0.11 -2.94 3.02
N GLY A 72 -0.70 -2.05 3.81
CA GLY A 72 -1.76 -2.39 4.76
C GLY A 72 -2.95 -3.09 4.10
N TYR A 73 -3.47 -2.52 3.00
CA TYR A 73 -4.55 -3.12 2.20
C TYR A 73 -4.18 -4.51 1.66
N LEU A 74 -3.01 -4.63 1.04
CA LEU A 74 -2.49 -5.90 0.53
C LEU A 74 -2.44 -6.97 1.62
N LYS A 75 -1.98 -6.62 2.83
CA LYS A 75 -1.91 -7.57 3.95
C LYS A 75 -3.29 -8.00 4.46
N ILE A 76 -4.31 -7.14 4.38
CA ILE A 76 -5.71 -7.56 4.63
C ILE A 76 -6.12 -8.62 3.62
N ASP A 77 -5.88 -8.39 2.32
CA ASP A 77 -6.27 -9.33 1.26
C ASP A 77 -5.54 -10.68 1.37
N GLN A 78 -4.30 -10.67 1.86
CA GLN A 78 -3.53 -11.88 2.20
C GLN A 78 -3.94 -12.53 3.53
N GLY A 79 -4.86 -11.93 4.30
CA GLY A 79 -5.26 -12.40 5.64
C GLY A 79 -4.22 -12.18 6.76
N LYS A 80 -3.16 -11.41 6.49
CA LYS A 80 -2.06 -11.12 7.42
C LYS A 80 -2.36 -9.86 8.24
N TYR A 81 -3.42 -9.92 9.05
CA TYR A 81 -3.94 -8.75 9.77
C TYR A 81 -2.93 -8.05 10.70
N PRO A 82 -2.07 -8.75 11.48
CA PRO A 82 -1.07 -8.06 12.31
C PRO A 82 -0.04 -7.25 11.51
N GLU A 83 0.31 -7.69 10.30
CA GLU A 83 1.18 -6.90 9.41
C GLU A 83 0.42 -5.70 8.83
N ALA A 84 -0.87 -5.87 8.51
CA ALA A 84 -1.71 -4.77 8.03
C ALA A 84 -1.81 -3.62 9.05
N VAL A 85 -1.99 -3.94 10.33
CA VAL A 85 -2.00 -2.94 11.42
C VAL A 85 -0.69 -2.15 11.41
N LYS A 86 0.45 -2.82 11.43
CA LYS A 86 1.78 -2.17 11.44
C LYS A 86 1.92 -1.17 10.29
N PHE A 87 1.55 -1.58 9.07
CA PHE A 87 1.65 -0.68 7.93
C PHE A 87 0.68 0.51 8.00
N TYR A 88 -0.53 0.32 8.51
CA TYR A 88 -1.43 1.46 8.72
C TYR A 88 -0.97 2.40 9.84
N GLU A 89 -0.36 1.88 10.90
CA GLU A 89 0.24 2.70 11.96
C GLU A 89 1.39 3.56 11.44
N GLU A 90 2.30 2.99 10.63
CA GLU A 90 3.37 3.73 9.95
C GLU A 90 2.80 4.85 9.05
N SER A 91 1.75 4.54 8.28
CA SER A 91 1.06 5.54 7.46
C SER A 91 0.43 6.65 8.31
N LEU A 92 -0.24 6.28 9.41
CA LEU A 92 -0.88 7.20 10.33
C LEU A 92 0.13 8.11 11.03
N GLU A 93 1.28 7.58 11.46
CA GLU A 93 2.32 8.36 12.13
C GLU A 93 2.83 9.48 11.21
N ILE A 94 3.09 9.16 9.94
CA ILE A 94 3.52 10.16 8.95
C ILE A 94 2.43 11.20 8.73
N LYS A 95 1.17 10.78 8.54
CA LYS A 95 0.03 11.70 8.35
C LYS A 95 -0.14 12.63 9.55
N ARG A 96 -0.03 12.13 10.78
CA ARG A 96 -0.13 12.95 12.00
C ARG A 96 0.96 14.02 12.11
N LYS A 97 2.15 13.76 11.54
CA LYS A 97 3.25 14.73 11.54
C LYS A 97 3.12 15.79 10.43
N THR A 98 2.37 15.48 9.38
CA THR A 98 2.37 16.28 8.14
C THR A 98 1.04 16.98 7.85
N LEU A 99 -0.07 16.51 8.44
CA LEU A 99 -1.40 17.03 8.22
C LEU A 99 -1.96 17.73 9.48
N PRO A 100 -2.90 18.67 9.31
CA PRO A 100 -3.71 19.19 10.41
C PRO A 100 -4.44 18.08 11.17
N GLU A 101 -4.71 18.29 12.46
CA GLU A 101 -5.38 17.30 13.32
C GLU A 101 -6.81 16.96 12.87
N ASP A 102 -7.48 17.85 12.15
CA ASP A 102 -8.84 17.69 11.63
C ASP A 102 -8.91 17.16 10.20
N ASP A 103 -7.77 16.74 9.62
CA ASP A 103 -7.72 16.21 8.26
C ASP A 103 -8.45 14.86 8.16
N ALA A 104 -9.38 14.74 7.21
CA ALA A 104 -10.18 13.54 6.98
C ALA A 104 -9.34 12.28 6.65
N SER A 105 -8.09 12.46 6.20
CA SER A 105 -7.16 11.36 5.93
C SER A 105 -6.71 10.66 7.22
N LEU A 106 -6.72 11.36 8.36
CA LEU A 106 -6.46 10.77 9.68
C LEU A 106 -7.61 9.86 10.10
N ALA A 107 -8.85 10.34 9.99
CA ALA A 107 -10.05 9.54 10.26
C ALA A 107 -10.11 8.27 9.40
N THR A 108 -9.71 8.38 8.13
CA THR A 108 -9.59 7.22 7.24
C THR A 108 -8.57 6.21 7.75
N SER A 109 -7.39 6.67 8.19
CA SER A 109 -6.36 5.77 8.76
C SER A 109 -6.86 5.07 10.04
N TYR A 110 -7.50 5.80 10.94
CA TYR A 110 -8.09 5.24 12.17
C TYR A 110 -9.13 4.16 11.88
N ASN A 111 -10.09 4.45 10.99
CA ASN A 111 -11.10 3.47 10.56
C ASN A 111 -10.49 2.20 9.96
N ASN A 112 -9.40 2.32 9.20
CA ASN A 112 -8.74 1.15 8.63
C ASN A 112 -8.08 0.29 9.72
N ILE A 113 -7.42 0.89 10.71
CA ILE A 113 -6.80 0.17 11.82
C ILE A 113 -7.89 -0.51 12.68
N GLY A 114 -8.93 0.23 13.07
CA GLY A 114 -10.06 -0.31 13.82
C GLY A 114 -10.75 -1.47 13.07
N GLY A 115 -10.95 -1.31 11.76
CA GLY A 115 -11.51 -2.35 10.90
C GLY A 115 -10.64 -3.61 10.78
N VAL A 116 -9.31 -3.48 10.89
CA VAL A 116 -8.42 -4.65 10.93
C VAL A 116 -8.53 -5.38 12.27
N TYR A 117 -8.57 -4.65 13.39
CA TYR A 117 -8.79 -5.25 14.70
C TYR A 117 -10.15 -5.94 14.82
N ASP A 118 -11.20 -5.36 14.24
CA ASP A 118 -12.52 -5.98 14.15
C ASP A 118 -12.46 -7.32 13.40
N ARG A 119 -11.77 -7.38 12.26
CA ARG A 119 -11.54 -8.62 11.50
C ARG A 119 -10.74 -9.67 12.28
N MET A 120 -9.91 -9.26 13.23
CA MET A 120 -9.18 -10.13 14.14
C MET A 120 -10.02 -10.61 15.34
N GLY A 121 -11.23 -10.07 15.53
CA GLY A 121 -12.07 -10.30 16.72
C GLY A 121 -11.59 -9.54 17.96
N GLU A 122 -10.68 -8.58 17.79
CA GLU A 122 -10.08 -7.77 18.85
C GLU A 122 -10.89 -6.49 19.07
N TYR A 123 -12.18 -6.65 19.38
CA TYR A 123 -13.15 -5.55 19.41
C TYR A 123 -12.79 -4.43 20.39
N SER A 124 -12.16 -4.77 21.53
CA SER A 124 -11.71 -3.75 22.49
C SER A 124 -10.66 -2.82 21.86
N LYS A 125 -9.72 -3.36 21.09
CA LYS A 125 -8.73 -2.55 20.37
C LYS A 125 -9.37 -1.80 19.20
N ALA A 126 -10.33 -2.42 18.51
CA ALA A 126 -11.05 -1.75 17.43
C ALA A 126 -11.77 -0.48 17.90
N LEU A 127 -12.29 -0.46 19.14
CA LEU A 127 -12.96 0.70 19.75
C LEU A 127 -12.01 1.79 20.25
N GLU A 128 -10.70 1.52 20.33
CA GLU A 128 -9.70 2.54 20.68
C GLU A 128 -9.36 3.46 19.49
N PHE A 129 -9.80 3.09 18.27
CA PHE A 129 -9.58 3.81 17.01
C PHE A 129 -10.88 4.37 16.45
#